data_AF-A0A1I1FJ94-F1
#
_entry.id   AF-A0A1I1FJ94-F1
#
_cell.length_a   1.000
_cell.length_b   1.000
_cell.length_c   1.000
_cell.angle_alpha   90.00
_cell.angle_beta   90.00
_cell.angle_gamma   90.00
#
_symmetry.space_group_name_H-M   'P 1'
#
loop_
_entity.id
_entity.type
_entity.pdbx_description
1 polymer ?
#
loop_
_entity_poly.entity_id
_entity_poly.type
_entity_poly.pdbx_seq_one_letter_code
_entity_poly.pdbx_strand_id
1 'polypeptide(L)'
;MATADALRLLLRGLKKTLAMLLIALVRVYQYGISPLIGPRCRFWPTCSNYAIEAIQLHGPLRGGWLALKRILRCHPFCAGGVDPVPPASCRHCSDHGQGNERALLHRHDDQA
;
A
#
# COMPACT_ATOMS: atom_id res chain seq x y z
N MET A 1 28.94 1.17 1.27
CA MET A 1 27.79 0.63 2.05
C MET A 1 26.88 1.75 2.57
N ALA A 2 27.39 2.75 3.30
CA ALA A 2 26.58 3.87 3.83
C ALA A 2 25.74 4.66 2.78
N THR A 3 26.25 4.85 1.57
CA THR A 3 25.55 5.59 0.50
C THR A 3 24.33 4.84 -0.05
N ALA A 4 24.40 3.51 -0.15
CA ALA A 4 23.28 2.68 -0.58
C ALA A 4 22.17 2.61 0.48
N ASP A 5 22.53 2.69 1.76
CA ASP A 5 21.57 2.69 2.87
C ASP A 5 20.90 4.05 3.03
N ALA A 6 21.66 5.15 2.92
CA ALA A 6 21.12 6.51 2.85
C ALA A 6 20.18 6.69 1.65
N LEU A 7 20.55 6.18 0.47
CA LEU A 7 19.70 6.19 -0.72
C LEU A 7 18.43 5.35 -0.51
N ARG A 8 18.52 4.17 0.10
CA ARG A 8 17.36 3.33 0.42
C ARG A 8 16.42 3.98 1.44
N LEU A 9 16.95 4.70 2.42
CA LEU A 9 16.16 5.46 3.39
C LEU A 9 15.48 6.68 2.75
N LEU A 10 16.20 7.42 1.90
CA LEU A 10 15.64 8.51 1.10
C LEU A 10 14.51 8.02 0.19
N LEU A 11 14.72 6.93 -0.53
CA LEU A 11 13.70 6.33 -1.40
C LEU A 11 12.50 5.81 -0.59
N ARG A 12 12.70 5.27 0.62
CA ARG A 12 11.61 4.87 1.52
C ARG A 12 10.81 6.07 2.01
N GLY A 13 11.48 7.16 2.40
CA GLY A 13 10.85 8.42 2.81
C GLY A 13 10.04 9.03 1.67
N LEU A 14 10.63 9.14 0.48
CA LEU A 14 9.99 9.68 -0.71
C LEU A 14 8.77 8.86 -1.15
N LYS A 15 8.86 7.51 -1.10
CA LYS A 15 7.71 6.65 -1.38
C LYS A 15 6.55 6.88 -0.40
N LYS A 16 6.85 7.11 0.88
CA LYS A 16 5.81 7.40 1.89
C LYS A 16 5.18 8.78 1.69
N THR A 17 5.99 9.80 1.44
CA THR A 17 5.47 11.17 1.20
C THR A 17 4.63 11.21 -0.07
N LEU A 18 5.04 10.50 -1.13
CA LEU A 18 4.27 10.38 -2.35
C LEU A 18 2.90 9.70 -2.11
N ALA A 19 2.86 8.62 -1.33
CA ALA A 19 1.59 7.95 -0.99
C ALA A 19 0.63 8.88 -0.25
N MET A 20 1.14 9.62 0.74
CA MET A 20 0.37 10.61 1.49
C MET A 20 -0.15 11.72 0.59
N LEU A 21 0.68 12.23 -0.33
CA LEU A 21 0.31 13.26 -1.29
C LEU A 21 -0.81 12.80 -2.23
N LEU A 22 -0.73 11.58 -2.77
CA LEU A 22 -1.78 11.03 -3.63
C LEU A 22 -3.10 10.87 -2.86
N ILE A 23 -3.06 10.38 -1.62
CA ILE A 23 -4.25 10.27 -0.76
C ILE A 23 -4.85 11.65 -0.49
N ALA A 24 -4.02 12.65 -0.21
CA ALA A 24 -4.46 14.03 0.01
C ALA A 24 -5.16 14.60 -1.23
N LEU A 25 -4.59 14.41 -2.43
CA LEU A 25 -5.22 14.80 -3.69
C LEU A 25 -6.61 14.16 -3.88
N VAL A 26 -6.73 12.85 -3.62
CA VAL A 26 -8.01 12.14 -3.71
C VAL A 26 -9.02 12.68 -2.69
N ARG A 27 -8.59 13.09 -1.49
CA ARG A 27 -9.46 13.72 -0.49
C ARG A 27 -9.89 15.13 -0.90
N VAL A 28 -8.97 15.96 -1.41
CA VAL A 28 -9.31 17.30 -1.93
C VAL A 28 -10.31 17.18 -3.07
N TYR A 29 -10.13 16.21 -3.97
CA TYR A 29 -11.11 15.90 -5.00
C TYR A 29 -12.48 15.51 -4.42
N GLN A 30 -12.52 14.68 -3.38
CA GLN A 30 -13.79 14.35 -2.72
C GLN A 30 -14.46 15.59 -2.12
N TYR A 31 -13.75 16.43 -1.38
CA TYR A 31 -14.35 17.60 -0.74
C TYR A 31 -14.75 18.70 -1.73
N GLY A 32 -13.99 18.89 -2.81
CA GLY A 32 -14.28 19.92 -3.83
C GLY A 32 -15.31 19.47 -4.86
N ILE A 33 -15.17 18.25 -5.40
CA ILE A 33 -15.94 17.78 -6.56
C ILE A 33 -17.12 16.87 -6.18
N SER A 34 -17.03 16.08 -5.09
CA SER A 34 -18.14 15.23 -4.66
C SER A 34 -19.47 15.96 -4.41
N PRO A 35 -19.51 17.20 -3.85
CA PRO A 35 -20.79 17.89 -3.66
C PRO A 35 -21.46 18.31 -4.99
N LEU A 36 -20.71 18.39 -6.09
CA LEU A 36 -21.24 18.82 -7.39
C LEU A 36 -21.68 17.65 -8.30
N ILE A 37 -21.16 16.44 -8.10
CA ILE A 37 -21.27 15.34 -9.08
C ILE A 37 -22.19 14.19 -8.65
N GLY A 38 -22.55 14.09 -7.36
CA GLY A 38 -23.37 12.99 -6.84
C GLY A 38 -22.67 11.60 -6.93
N PRO A 39 -23.30 10.53 -6.41
CA PRO A 39 -22.69 9.20 -6.37
C PRO A 39 -22.65 8.55 -7.77
N ARG A 40 -21.60 8.82 -8.55
CA ARG A 40 -21.39 8.23 -9.89
C ARG A 40 -20.62 6.91 -9.91
N CYS A 41 -20.03 6.49 -8.80
CA CYS A 41 -19.33 5.20 -8.79
C CYS A 41 -20.36 4.06 -8.77
N ARG A 42 -20.29 3.22 -9.81
CA ARG A 42 -21.13 2.03 -9.98
C ARG A 42 -20.63 0.82 -9.18
N PHE A 43 -19.39 0.90 -8.69
CA PHE A 43 -18.76 -0.16 -7.90
C PHE A 43 -18.73 0.21 -6.42
N TRP A 44 -18.86 -0.79 -5.56
CA TRP A 44 -18.66 -0.67 -4.12
C TRP A 44 -17.39 -1.43 -3.69
N PRO A 45 -16.48 -0.84 -2.89
CA PRO A 45 -16.45 0.55 -2.45
C PRO A 45 -16.25 1.54 -3.62
N THR A 46 -16.54 2.83 -3.37
CA THR A 46 -16.40 3.90 -4.37
C THR A 46 -14.97 3.97 -4.91
N CYS A 47 -14.81 4.48 -6.12
CA CYS A 47 -13.53 4.59 -6.81
C CYS A 47 -12.49 5.40 -6.02
N SER A 48 -12.93 6.42 -5.26
CA SER A 48 -12.08 7.20 -4.35
C SER A 48 -11.66 6.41 -3.11
N ASN A 49 -12.57 5.67 -2.48
CA ASN A 49 -12.23 4.79 -1.35
C ASN A 49 -11.28 3.67 -1.79
N TYR A 50 -11.57 3.04 -2.93
CA TYR A 50 -10.69 2.06 -3.55
C TYR A 50 -9.30 2.64 -3.81
N ALA A 51 -9.20 3.89 -4.26
CA ALA A 51 -7.92 4.53 -4.49
C ALA A 51 -7.10 4.68 -3.20
N ILE A 52 -7.74 5.16 -2.12
CA ILE A 52 -7.10 5.33 -0.82
C ILE A 52 -6.64 3.97 -0.28
N GLU A 53 -7.51 2.97 -0.28
CA GLU A 53 -7.23 1.62 0.22
C GLU A 53 -6.13 0.92 -0.62
N ALA A 54 -6.17 1.07 -1.95
CA ALA A 54 -5.13 0.53 -2.83
C ALA A 54 -3.76 1.17 -2.58
N ILE A 55 -3.69 2.48 -2.38
CA ILE A 55 -2.44 3.19 -2.06
C ILE A 55 -1.92 2.78 -0.68
N GLN A 56 -2.80 2.60 0.30
CA GLN A 56 -2.43 2.16 1.64
C GLN A 56 -1.88 0.73 1.65
N LEU A 57 -2.52 -0.20 0.92
CA LEU A 57 -2.13 -1.61 0.88
C LEU A 57 -0.91 -1.88 -0.03
N HIS A 58 -0.87 -1.29 -1.22
CA HIS A 58 0.14 -1.61 -2.26
C HIS A 58 1.20 -0.52 -2.45
N GLY A 59 1.10 0.59 -1.72
CA GLY A 59 1.95 1.76 -1.89
C GLY A 59 1.55 2.64 -3.09
N PRO A 60 2.26 3.76 -3.32
CA PRO A 60 1.83 4.80 -4.26
C PRO A 60 1.83 4.35 -5.72
N LEU A 61 2.82 3.55 -6.12
CA LEU A 61 2.96 3.13 -7.52
C LEU A 61 1.93 2.07 -7.90
N ARG A 62 1.92 0.94 -7.17
CA ARG A 62 1.05 -0.19 -7.49
C ARG A 62 -0.40 0.06 -7.06
N GLY A 63 -0.60 0.73 -5.93
CA GLY A 63 -1.91 1.19 -5.49
C GLY A 63 -2.51 2.24 -6.42
N GLY A 64 -1.71 3.22 -6.86
CA GLY A 64 -2.14 4.21 -7.85
C GLY A 64 -2.52 3.60 -9.19
N TRP A 65 -1.75 2.61 -9.67
CA TRP A 65 -2.09 1.87 -10.89
C TRP A 65 -3.42 1.11 -10.79
N LEU A 66 -3.64 0.40 -9.68
CA LEU A 66 -4.91 -0.30 -9.43
C LEU A 66 -6.09 0.68 -9.39
N ALA A 67 -5.92 1.80 -8.70
CA ALA A 67 -6.91 2.86 -8.60
C ALA A 67 -7.27 3.43 -9.97
N LEU A 68 -6.27 3.82 -10.76
CA LEU A 68 -6.47 4.40 -12.09
C LEU A 68 -7.16 3.41 -13.03
N LYS A 69 -6.72 2.15 -13.05
CA LYS A 69 -7.34 1.09 -13.85
C LYS A 69 -8.82 0.90 -13.52
N ARG A 70 -9.22 1.10 -12.26
CA ARG A 70 -10.62 1.00 -11.84
C ARG A 70 -11.42 2.24 -12.21
N ILE A 71 -10.85 3.44 -12.04
CA ILE A 71 -11.49 4.70 -12.46
C ILE A 71 -11.81 4.65 -13.95
N LEU A 72 -10.87 4.19 -14.78
CA LEU A 72 -11.08 4.03 -16.23
C LEU A 72 -12.16 3.01 -16.58
N ARG A 73 -12.35 1.98 -15.74
CA ARG A 73 -13.43 1.00 -15.89
C ARG A 73 -14.78 1.52 -15.37
N CYS A 74 -14.79 2.58 -14.57
CA CYS A 74 -16.01 3.12 -13.99
C CYS A 74 -16.71 4.05 -14.99
N HIS A 75 -17.38 3.46 -15.99
CA HIS A 75 -18.20 4.18 -16.96
C HIS A 75 -19.71 3.87 -16.76
N PRO A 76 -20.64 4.76 -17.19
CA PRO A 76 -22.07 4.60 -16.93
C PRO A 76 -22.68 3.30 -17.48
N PHE A 77 -22.12 2.79 -18.58
CA PHE A 77 -22.52 1.53 -19.21
C PHE A 77 -21.97 0.25 -18.55
N CYS A 78 -21.26 0.33 -17.42
CA CYS A 78 -20.87 -0.87 -16.66
C CYS A 78 -22.02 -1.34 -15.76
N ALA A 79 -22.16 -2.66 -15.59
CA ALA A 79 -23.12 -3.27 -14.68
C ALA A 79 -22.84 -2.95 -13.20
N GLY A 80 -21.60 -2.56 -12.86
CA GLY A 80 -21.19 -2.35 -11.47
C GLY A 80 -20.95 -3.65 -10.71
N GLY A 81 -20.76 -3.53 -9.40
CA GLY A 81 -20.57 -4.67 -8.51
C GLY A 81 -19.68 -4.38 -7.31
N VAL A 82 -19.43 -5.41 -6.52
CA VAL A 82 -18.48 -5.38 -5.40
C VAL A 82 -17.12 -5.80 -5.93
N ASP A 83 -16.12 -4.94 -5.81
CA ASP A 83 -14.74 -5.24 -6.23
C ASP A 83 -13.80 -4.70 -5.13
N PRO A 84 -13.40 -5.51 -4.14
CA PRO A 84 -12.51 -5.06 -3.07
C PRO A 84 -11.06 -4.93 -3.57
N VAL A 85 -10.24 -4.15 -2.86
CA VAL A 85 -8.80 -4.10 -3.17
C VAL A 85 -8.18 -5.47 -2.85
N PRO A 86 -7.39 -6.06 -3.76
CA PRO A 86 -6.72 -7.33 -3.48
C PRO A 86 -5.77 -7.16 -2.27
N PRO A 87 -5.68 -8.14 -1.35
CA PRO A 87 -4.77 -8.05 -0.23
C PRO A 87 -3.32 -7.96 -0.73
N ALA A 88 -2.51 -7.11 -0.08
CA ALA A 88 -1.07 -7.10 -0.32
C ALA A 88 -0.52 -8.45 0.17
N SER A 89 -0.14 -9.32 -0.77
CA SER A 89 0.39 -10.65 -0.44
C SER A 89 1.49 -10.52 0.62
N CYS A 90 1.28 -11.09 1.79
CA CYS A 90 2.33 -11.25 2.80
C CYS A 90 3.49 -12.04 2.18
N ARG A 91 4.53 -11.35 1.73
CA ARG A 91 5.84 -11.95 1.44
C ARG A 91 6.76 -11.80 2.64
N HIS A 92 6.25 -12.11 3.83
CA HIS A 92 7.07 -12.15 5.04
C HIS A 92 6.69 -13.36 5.89
N CYS A 93 7.40 -14.45 5.63
CA CYS A 93 7.74 -15.47 6.61
C CYS A 93 9.23 -15.73 6.45
N SER A 94 10.07 -14.77 6.82
CA SER A 94 11.53 -14.94 6.97
C SER A 94 12.07 -13.69 7.66
N ASP A 95 11.99 -13.61 9.00
CA ASP A 95 13.04 -13.02 9.86
C ASP A 95 12.59 -12.91 11.33
N HIS A 96 12.39 -14.04 12.01
CA HIS A 96 12.15 -14.04 13.47
C HIS A 96 12.92 -15.17 14.18
N GLY A 97 14.16 -15.42 13.76
CA GLY A 97 14.91 -16.61 14.21
C GLY A 97 16.44 -16.53 14.20
N GLN A 98 17.08 -15.36 14.17
CA GLN A 98 18.56 -15.27 14.21
C GLN A 98 19.15 -14.78 15.55
N GLY A 99 18.43 -14.97 16.66
CA GLY A 99 18.85 -14.46 17.98
C GLY A 99 19.29 -15.52 19.01
N ASN A 100 19.02 -16.82 18.82
CA ASN A 100 19.12 -17.80 19.93
C ASN A 100 20.18 -18.91 19.74
N GLU A 101 20.64 -19.23 18.53
CA GLU A 101 21.55 -20.38 18.35
C GLU A 101 23.00 -20.14 18.81
N ARG A 102 23.47 -18.88 18.88
CA ARG A 102 24.85 -18.59 19.33
C ARG A 102 25.03 -18.58 20.85
N ALA A 103 23.96 -18.45 21.63
CA ALA A 103 24.05 -18.46 23.09
C ALA A 103 24.06 -19.88 23.67
N LEU A 104 23.58 -20.88 22.93
CA LEU A 104 23.40 -22.24 23.43
C LEU A 104 24.62 -23.13 23.16
N LEU A 105 25.39 -22.90 22.09
CA LEU A 105 26.59 -23.69 21.80
C LEU A 105 27.76 -23.42 22.76
N HIS A 106 27.84 -22.23 23.37
CA HIS A 106 28.99 -21.86 24.22
C HIS A 106 28.91 -22.36 25.67
N ARG A 107 27.82 -23.01 26.10
CA ARG A 107 27.67 -23.51 27.48
C ARG A 107 28.08 -24.98 27.63
N HIS A 108 28.32 -25.71 26.54
CA HIS A 108 28.55 -27.16 26.59
C HIS A 108 30.03 -27.59 26.56
N ASP A 109 30.97 -26.66 26.31
CA ASP A 109 32.40 -26.98 26.23
C ASP A 109 33.18 -26.76 27.55
N ASP A 110 32.54 -26.28 28.62
CA ASP A 110 33.18 -26.04 29.93
C ASP A 110 33.03 -27.23 30.92
N GLN A 111 32.59 -28.41 30.46
CA GLN A 111 32.30 -29.55 31.33
C GLN A 111 33.07 -30.84 31.00
N ALA A 112 34.20 -30.74 30.30
CA ALA A 112 35.12 -31.85 30.07
C ALA A 112 36.57 -31.49 30.46
#